data_AF-A0A7K3IRV8-F1
#
_entry.id   AF-A0A7K3IRV8-F1
#
_cell.length_a   1.000
_cell.length_b   1.000
_cell.length_c   1.000
_cell.angle_alpha   90.00
_cell.angle_beta   90.00
_cell.angle_gamma   90.00
#
_symmetry.space_group_name_H-M   'P 1'
#
loop_
_entity.id
_entity.type
_entity.pdbx_description
1 polymer ?
#
loop_
_entity_poly.entity_id
_entity_poly.type
_entity_poly.pdbx_seq_one_letter_code
_entity_poly.pdbx_strand_id
1 'polypeptide(L)'
;MEDDKFGYHWEEEIKQAVQKYERMRRNNEKYFFDVIEFESIIDYYIDNNNSVKAFEAATLASQQHPNSVSIQLRKARVLLDKGRAVETLKMLRKLENIEPGNHEVYIVKGTA
;
A
#
# COMPACT_ATOMS: atom_id res chain seq x y z
N MET A 1 5.23 -9.73 -27.81
CA MET A 1 3.76 -9.60 -27.99
C MET A 1 2.94 -10.49 -27.05
N GLU A 2 3.54 -11.34 -26.20
CA GLU A 2 2.83 -11.94 -25.05
C GLU A 2 3.07 -11.14 -23.77
N ASP A 3 4.30 -10.66 -23.54
CA ASP A 3 4.64 -9.78 -22.40
C ASP A 3 3.79 -8.50 -22.36
N ASP A 4 3.52 -7.90 -23.53
CA ASP A 4 2.65 -6.73 -23.63
C ASP A 4 1.23 -7.05 -23.14
N LYS A 5 0.70 -8.24 -23.48
CA LYS A 5 -0.67 -8.66 -23.14
C LYS A 5 -0.86 -8.88 -21.64
N PHE A 6 0.16 -9.42 -20.96
CA PHE A 6 0.14 -9.57 -19.50
C PHE A 6 0.21 -8.21 -18.80
N GLY A 7 1.03 -7.27 -19.29
CA GLY A 7 1.10 -5.90 -18.76
C GLY A 7 -0.24 -5.17 -18.83
N TYR A 8 -0.93 -5.25 -19.97
CA TYR A 8 -2.26 -4.62 -20.12
C TYR A 8 -3.31 -5.16 -19.14
N HIS A 9 -3.29 -6.47 -18.87
CA HIS A 9 -4.26 -7.06 -17.95
C HIS A 9 -4.04 -6.57 -16.51
N TRP A 10 -2.78 -6.52 -16.07
CA TRP A 10 -2.41 -6.04 -14.74
C TRP A 10 -2.77 -4.56 -14.53
N GLU A 11 -2.49 -3.70 -15.52
CA GLU A 11 -2.90 -2.29 -15.46
C GLU A 11 -4.41 -2.12 -15.35
N GLU A 12 -5.18 -2.97 -16.05
CA GLU A 12 -6.62 -2.95 -15.99
C GLU A 12 -7.15 -3.38 -14.61
N GLU A 13 -6.55 -4.39 -13.98
CA GLU A 13 -6.87 -4.81 -12.61
C GLU A 13 -6.59 -3.71 -11.58
N ILE A 14 -5.42 -3.07 -11.64
CA ILE A 14 -5.09 -1.92 -10.77
C ILE A 14 -6.15 -0.83 -10.95
N LYS A 15 -6.47 -0.48 -12.19
CA LYS A 15 -7.44 0.57 -12.50
C LYS A 15 -8.83 0.23 -11.95
N GLN A 16 -9.26 -1.04 -12.05
CA GLN A 16 -10.53 -1.50 -11.51
C GLN A 16 -10.56 -1.40 -9.97
N ALA A 17 -9.51 -1.84 -9.28
CA ALA A 17 -9.39 -1.74 -7.82
C ALA A 17 -9.46 -0.28 -7.34
N VAL A 18 -8.71 0.61 -7.99
CA VAL A 18 -8.71 2.06 -7.70
C VAL A 18 -10.09 2.68 -7.95
N GLN A 19 -10.75 2.35 -9.08
CA GLN A 19 -12.09 2.86 -9.37
C GLN A 19 -13.13 2.38 -8.36
N LYS A 20 -13.06 1.11 -7.93
CA LYS A 20 -13.91 0.54 -6.89
C LYS A 20 -13.71 1.26 -5.55
N TYR A 21 -12.45 1.53 -5.17
CA TYR A 21 -12.11 2.30 -3.96
C TYR A 21 -12.61 3.74 -4.02
N GLU A 22 -12.39 4.45 -5.12
CA GLU A 22 -12.85 5.83 -5.30
C GLU A 22 -14.38 5.94 -5.27
N ARG A 23 -15.10 4.96 -5.85
CA ARG A 23 -16.56 4.88 -5.78
C ARG A 23 -17.03 4.70 -4.35
N MET A 24 -16.43 3.75 -3.62
CA MET A 24 -16.74 3.53 -2.20
C MET A 24 -16.55 4.82 -1.39
N ARG A 25 -15.43 5.53 -1.57
CA ARG A 25 -15.14 6.79 -0.87
C ARG A 25 -16.16 7.89 -1.24
N ARG A 26 -16.48 8.03 -2.53
CA ARG A 26 -17.41 9.04 -3.03
C ARG A 26 -18.84 8.84 -2.52
N ASN A 27 -19.29 7.59 -2.46
CA ASN A 27 -20.65 7.25 -2.05
C ASN A 27 -20.78 7.08 -0.53
N ASN A 28 -19.68 7.18 0.22
CA ASN A 28 -19.62 6.88 1.66
C ASN A 28 -20.14 5.47 1.99
N GLU A 29 -19.80 4.51 1.13
CA GLU A 29 -20.15 3.09 1.28
C GLU A 29 -19.04 2.33 2.03
N LYS A 30 -19.34 1.09 2.46
CA LYS A 30 -18.37 0.23 3.14
C LYS A 30 -18.06 -0.99 2.28
N TYR A 31 -16.90 -1.02 1.65
CA TYR A 31 -16.43 -2.18 0.89
C TYR A 31 -15.29 -2.86 1.64
N PHE A 32 -15.19 -4.17 1.43
CA PHE A 32 -13.99 -4.92 1.74
C PHE A 32 -13.15 -5.05 0.48
N PHE A 33 -11.84 -4.91 0.67
CA PHE A 33 -10.84 -5.21 -0.34
C PHE A 33 -9.94 -6.28 0.23
N ASP A 34 -9.48 -7.21 -0.60
CA ASP A 34 -8.43 -8.12 -0.16
C ASP A 34 -7.09 -7.39 -0.02
N VAL A 35 -6.06 -8.12 0.42
CA VAL A 35 -4.73 -7.55 0.62
C VAL A 35 -4.17 -7.03 -0.71
N ILE A 36 -4.22 -7.81 -1.78
CA ILE A 36 -3.64 -7.48 -3.10
C ILE A 36 -4.33 -6.26 -3.73
N GLU A 37 -5.65 -6.15 -3.60
CA GLU A 37 -6.39 -4.97 -4.03
C GLU A 37 -5.88 -3.71 -3.30
N PHE A 38 -5.74 -3.76 -1.97
CA PHE A 38 -5.22 -2.63 -1.20
C PHE A 38 -3.78 -2.29 -1.54
N GLU A 39 -2.95 -3.30 -1.73
CA GLU A 39 -1.58 -3.17 -2.19
C GLU A 39 -1.49 -2.33 -3.47
N SER A 40 -2.24 -2.75 -4.51
CA SER A 40 -2.34 -2.04 -5.78
C SER A 40 -2.90 -0.62 -5.64
N ILE A 41 -3.92 -0.42 -4.79
CA ILE A 41 -4.51 0.90 -4.55
C ILE A 41 -3.50 1.85 -3.89
N ILE A 42 -2.75 1.38 -2.88
CA ILE A 42 -1.78 2.20 -2.15
C ILE A 42 -0.62 2.56 -3.08
N ASP A 43 -0.06 1.57 -3.78
CA ASP A 43 1.07 1.77 -4.69
C ASP A 43 0.68 2.73 -5.81
N TYR A 44 -0.52 2.58 -6.38
CA TYR A 44 -1.04 3.53 -7.37
C TYR A 44 -1.02 4.98 -6.85
N TYR A 45 -1.44 5.24 -5.61
CA TYR A 45 -1.38 6.60 -5.09
C TYR A 45 0.03 7.08 -4.74
N ILE A 46 0.93 6.19 -4.31
CA ILE A 46 2.35 6.51 -4.08
C ILE A 46 3.00 6.93 -5.42
N ASP A 47 2.85 6.11 -6.45
CA ASP A 47 3.47 6.32 -7.76
C ASP A 47 2.94 7.60 -8.45
N ASN A 48 1.70 8.00 -8.13
CA ASN A 48 1.09 9.24 -8.59
C ASN A 48 1.35 10.44 -7.64
N ASN A 49 2.30 10.33 -6.70
CA ASN A 49 2.67 11.36 -5.72
C ASN A 49 1.48 11.89 -4.88
N ASN A 50 0.44 11.08 -4.68
CA ASN A 50 -0.74 11.44 -3.90
C ASN A 50 -0.66 10.88 -2.48
N SER A 51 0.24 11.44 -1.67
CA SER A 51 0.52 10.99 -0.31
C SER A 51 -0.67 11.11 0.66
N VAL A 52 -1.67 11.93 0.34
CA VAL A 52 -2.91 12.03 1.13
C VAL A 52 -3.77 10.79 0.88
N LYS A 53 -4.10 10.50 -0.38
CA LYS A 53 -4.92 9.33 -0.72
C LYS A 53 -4.22 8.01 -0.39
N ALA A 54 -2.90 7.93 -0.59
CA ALA A 54 -2.11 6.77 -0.20
C ALA A 54 -2.23 6.51 1.32
N PHE A 55 -2.20 7.56 2.13
CA PHE A 55 -2.31 7.43 3.59
C PHE A 55 -3.71 7.02 4.04
N GLU A 56 -4.74 7.57 3.40
CA GLU A 56 -6.12 7.16 3.65
C GLU A 56 -6.34 5.69 3.30
N ALA A 57 -5.87 5.26 2.13
CA ALA A 57 -5.95 3.87 1.67
C ALA A 57 -5.18 2.92 2.61
N ALA A 58 -3.93 3.25 2.95
CA ALA A 58 -3.12 2.46 3.87
C ALA A 58 -3.72 2.38 5.29
N THR A 59 -4.38 3.45 5.73
CA THR A 59 -5.07 3.47 7.02
C THR A 59 -6.28 2.54 7.00
N LEU A 60 -7.12 2.59 5.97
CA LEU A 60 -8.26 1.68 5.83
C LEU A 60 -7.80 0.23 5.66
N ALA A 61 -6.76 -0.01 4.85
CA ALA A 61 -6.16 -1.32 4.66
C ALA A 61 -5.68 -1.91 6.00
N SER A 62 -5.00 -1.10 6.82
CA SER A 62 -4.57 -1.52 8.16
C SER A 62 -5.73 -1.82 9.11
N GLN A 63 -6.89 -1.19 8.93
CA GLN A 63 -8.07 -1.46 9.74
C GLN A 63 -8.73 -2.79 9.34
N GLN A 64 -8.77 -3.10 8.04
CA GLN A 64 -9.35 -4.36 7.56
C GLN A 64 -8.40 -5.55 7.74
N HIS A 65 -7.09 -5.32 7.58
CA HIS A 65 -6.05 -6.36 7.61
C HIS A 65 -4.91 -5.98 8.57
N PRO A 66 -5.19 -5.88 9.89
CA PRO A 66 -4.23 -5.36 10.86
C PRO A 66 -2.92 -6.16 10.95
N ASN A 67 -2.97 -7.46 10.64
CA ASN A 67 -1.85 -8.39 10.75
C ASN A 67 -1.09 -8.60 9.43
N SER A 68 -1.50 -7.94 8.33
CA SER A 68 -0.79 -8.06 7.05
C SER A 68 0.51 -7.26 7.08
N VAL A 69 1.65 -7.96 7.03
CA VAL A 69 2.98 -7.33 7.00
C VAL A 69 3.15 -6.46 5.75
N SER A 70 2.67 -6.93 4.59
CA SER A 70 2.76 -6.17 3.33
C SER A 70 1.98 -4.85 3.36
N ILE A 71 0.81 -4.82 4.01
CA ILE A 71 0.05 -3.58 4.23
C ILE A 71 0.78 -2.65 5.20
N GLN A 72 1.37 -3.18 6.27
CA GLN A 72 2.14 -2.36 7.20
C GLN A 72 3.41 -1.78 6.55
N LEU A 73 4.07 -2.54 5.66
CA LEU A 73 5.22 -2.06 4.88
C LEU A 73 4.85 -0.90 3.97
N ARG A 74 3.77 -1.03 3.19
CA ARG A 74 3.26 0.07 2.37
C ARG A 74 2.88 1.29 3.19
N LYS A 75 2.25 1.10 4.35
CA LYS A 75 1.98 2.19 5.29
C LYS A 75 3.27 2.88 5.77
N ALA A 76 4.32 2.12 6.06
CA ALA A 76 5.62 2.65 6.43
C ALA A 76 6.23 3.51 5.30
N ARG A 77 6.10 3.06 4.05
CA ARG A 77 6.50 3.81 2.85
C ARG A 77 5.70 5.11 2.70
N VAL A 78 4.38 5.07 2.85
CA VAL A 78 3.54 6.28 2.83
C VAL A 78 3.92 7.25 3.96
N LEU A 79 4.23 6.76 5.16
CA LEU A 79 4.70 7.61 6.26
C LEU A 79 6.03 8.28 5.91
N LEU A 80 6.92 7.56 5.23
CA LEU A 80 8.20 8.09 4.79
C LEU A 80 8.02 9.20 3.74
N ASP A 81 7.16 8.99 2.74
CA ASP A 81 6.82 10.01 1.73
C ASP A 81 6.23 11.28 2.35
N LYS A 82 5.64 11.17 3.54
CA LYS A 82 5.13 12.29 4.34
C LYS A 82 6.17 12.91 5.28
N GLY A 83 7.43 12.50 5.19
CA GLY A 83 8.54 12.99 6.02
C GLY A 83 8.55 12.45 7.45
N ARG A 84 7.82 11.36 7.75
CA ARG A 84 7.68 10.80 9.12
C ARG A 84 8.67 9.66 9.38
N ALA A 85 9.94 9.87 9.03
CA ALA A 85 11.00 8.85 9.10
C ALA A 85 11.13 8.17 10.47
N VAL A 86 11.04 8.93 11.58
CA VAL A 86 11.14 8.38 12.95
C VAL A 86 10.04 7.35 13.24
N GLU A 87 8.83 7.59 12.75
CA GLU A 87 7.70 6.67 12.92
C GLU A 87 7.83 5.46 12.01
N THR A 88 8.24 5.68 10.76
CA THR A 88 8.59 4.61 9.80
C THR A 88 9.61 3.65 10.42
N LEU A 89 10.74 4.15 10.94
CA LEU A 89 11.78 3.31 11.56
C LEU A 89 11.31 2.57 12.82
N LYS A 90 10.36 3.12 13.57
CA LYS A 90 9.73 2.41 14.71
C LYS A 90 8.82 1.28 14.23
N MET A 91 8.08 1.50 13.15
CA MET A 91 7.21 0.49 12.54
C MET A 91 8.06 -0.64 11.93
N LEU A 92 9.09 -0.31 11.15
CA LEU A 92 9.96 -1.30 10.49
C LEU A 92 10.70 -2.20 11.49
N ARG A 93 11.11 -1.68 12.65
CA ARG A 93 11.68 -2.52 13.74
C ARG A 93 10.70 -3.57 14.26
N LYS A 94 9.40 -3.27 14.28
CA LYS A 94 8.39 -4.27 14.67
C LYS A 94 8.21 -5.32 13.58
N LEU A 95 8.16 -4.89 12.32
CA LEU A 95 7.99 -5.80 11.18
C LEU A 95 9.20 -6.72 11.00
N GLU A 96 10.43 -6.21 11.20
CA GLU A 96 11.66 -7.01 11.21
C GLU A 96 11.62 -8.13 12.26
N ASN A 97 11.05 -7.87 13.45
CA ASN A 97 10.93 -8.92 14.47
C ASN A 97 9.90 -10.00 14.10
N ILE A 98 8.93 -9.67 13.23
CA ILE A 98 7.89 -10.60 12.77
C ILE A 98 8.40 -11.41 11.57
N GLU A 99 8.99 -10.73 10.59
CA GLU A 99 9.56 -11.34 9.38
C GLU A 99 11.00 -10.85 9.14
N PRO A 100 12.00 -11.40 9.84
CA PRO A 100 13.40 -10.96 9.70
C PRO A 100 13.98 -11.14 8.29
N GLY A 101 13.41 -12.08 7.52
CA GLY A 101 13.81 -12.39 6.14
C GLY A 101 13.10 -11.56 5.07
N ASN A 102 12.17 -10.67 5.44
CA ASN A 102 11.48 -9.83 4.48
C ASN A 102 12.41 -8.70 4.00
N HIS A 103 12.92 -8.82 2.77
CA HIS A 103 13.90 -7.89 2.21
C HIS A 103 13.35 -6.45 2.10
N GLU A 104 12.04 -6.29 1.91
CA GLU A 104 11.41 -4.99 1.74
C GLU A 104 11.57 -4.12 3.00
N VAL A 105 11.59 -4.73 4.19
CA VAL A 105 11.89 -4.04 5.45
C VAL A 105 13.21 -3.28 5.37
N TYR A 106 14.26 -3.92 4.83
CA TYR A 106 15.59 -3.32 4.74
C TYR A 106 15.69 -2.29 3.63
N ILE A 107 14.96 -2.49 2.52
CA ILE A 107 14.86 -1.49 1.45
C ILE A 107 14.25 -0.21 2.00
N VAL A 108 13.09 -0.28 2.66
CA VAL A 108 12.41 0.90 3.21
C VAL A 108 13.24 1.56 4.33
N LYS A 109 13.99 0.78 5.13
CA LYS A 109 14.94 1.35 6.11
C LYS A 109 16.06 2.13 5.44
N GLY A 110 16.61 1.63 4.34
CA GLY A 110 17.70 2.30 3.62
C GLY A 110 17.27 3.61 2.94
N THR A 111 15.98 3.76 2.64
CA THR A 111 15.43 4.99 2.06
C THR A 111 14.90 5.98 3.10
N ALA A 112 14.84 5.61 4.38
CA ALA A 112 14.27 6.41 5.47
C ALA A 112 15.26 7.39 6.11
#